data_AF-A0A9W6WG07-F1
#
_entry.id   AF-A0A9W6WG07-F1
#
_cell.length_a   1.000
_cell.length_b   1.000
_cell.length_c   1.000
_cell.angle_alpha   90.00
_cell.angle_beta   90.00
_cell.angle_gamma   90.00
#
_symmetry.space_group_name_H-M   'P 1'
#
loop_
_entity.id
_entity.type
_entity.pdbx_description
1 polymer ?
#
loop_
_entity_poly.entity_id
_entity_poly.type
_entity_poly.pdbx_seq_one_letter_code
_entity_poly.pdbx_strand_id
1 'polypeptide(L)'
;MLSQFRNNNFSICDELLLELGAGCYPLGAMVNHSCDPNCAVTYVSLDLLELFDWNCGEFIWRYLCRFVPKTLDMEFRAMKPITSGEEITQTYVDIALPRRERQQRLERKYHFRCKCVRCSRPLQEPGSLDAFLDADIDGIPQDQWTKERQEEVERALKEVSDATGRSASTVDLAQQQQQCIDALQKLAERQSVILHQDNIARLQTLSTLFSAEMERGSVEEAVGYGERMLRFYRRVYNANHPMTGLHLFTLGDLYGQLAQTGTGPKDSKAKSAEYQAEAQRILRITHGKDHRFVTMLEDRLNNA
;
A
#
# COMPACT_ATOMS: atom_id res chain seq x y z
N MET A 1 31.57 8.35 1.51
CA MET A 1 30.57 8.57 2.59
C MET A 1 29.18 8.89 2.04
N LEU A 2 28.91 10.04 1.39
CA LEU A 2 27.55 10.37 0.93
C LEU A 2 26.95 9.36 -0.07
N SER A 3 27.73 8.87 -1.02
CA SER A 3 27.27 7.83 -1.95
C SER A 3 26.97 6.49 -1.25
N GLN A 4 27.74 6.14 -0.22
CA GLN A 4 27.49 4.94 0.59
C GLN A 4 26.19 5.11 1.39
N PHE A 5 25.99 6.27 2.02
CA PHE A 5 24.75 6.56 2.73
C PHE A 5 23.53 6.47 1.80
N ARG A 6 23.59 7.12 0.62
CA ARG A 6 22.49 7.12 -0.36
C ARG A 6 22.07 5.71 -0.83
N ASN A 7 23.02 4.78 -0.90
CA ASN A 7 22.79 3.44 -1.43
C ASN A 7 22.43 2.41 -0.36
N ASN A 8 22.74 2.68 0.91
CA ASN A 8 22.63 1.70 2.00
C ASN A 8 21.76 2.20 3.17
N ASN A 9 21.17 3.40 3.07
CA ASN A 9 20.23 3.88 4.07
C ASN A 9 18.84 3.25 3.87
N PHE A 10 18.13 3.17 4.98
CA PHE A 10 16.78 2.65 5.05
C PHE A 10 15.83 3.75 5.50
N SER A 11 14.63 3.77 4.92
CA SER A 11 13.49 4.48 5.53
C SER A 11 13.01 3.62 6.71
N ILE A 12 13.07 4.19 7.91
CA ILE A 12 12.55 3.59 9.14
C ILE A 12 11.07 3.89 9.19
N CYS A 13 10.25 2.86 9.32
CA CYS A 13 8.81 2.99 9.43
C CYS A 13 8.29 2.51 10.79
N ASP A 14 7.11 2.99 11.18
CA ASP A 14 6.32 2.41 12.27
C ASP A 14 5.60 1.12 11.84
N GLU A 15 4.82 0.54 12.75
CA GLU A 15 3.99 -0.65 12.53
C GLU A 15 2.91 -0.49 11.45
N LEU A 16 2.61 0.75 11.03
CA LEU A 16 1.66 1.05 9.95
C LEU A 16 2.38 1.36 8.63
N LEU A 17 3.69 1.13 8.57
CA LEU A 17 4.57 1.44 7.43
C LEU A 17 4.72 2.95 7.14
N LEU A 18 4.39 3.82 8.10
CA LEU A 18 4.60 5.27 7.95
C LEU A 18 6.06 5.63 8.21
N GLU A 19 6.67 6.39 7.31
CA GLU A 19 8.07 6.82 7.43
C GLU A 19 8.27 7.76 8.63
N LEU A 20 9.14 7.34 9.54
CA LEU A 20 9.55 8.10 10.73
C LEU A 20 10.89 8.81 10.54
N GLY A 21 11.76 8.27 9.68
CA GLY A 21 13.10 8.82 9.45
C GLY A 21 14.00 7.90 8.64
N ALA A 22 15.31 8.16 8.68
CA ALA A 22 16.31 7.37 7.96
C ALA A 22 17.33 6.73 8.91
N GLY A 23 17.70 5.47 8.64
CA GLY A 23 18.66 4.70 9.43
C GLY A 23 19.73 4.01 8.59
N CYS A 24 20.89 3.73 9.21
CA CYS A 24 21.95 2.93 8.60
C CYS A 24 22.07 1.60 9.35
N TYR A 25 21.76 0.50 8.66
CA TYR A 25 21.86 -0.86 9.18
C TYR A 25 22.86 -1.64 8.33
N PRO A 26 24.17 -1.64 8.65
CA PRO A 26 25.19 -2.23 7.79
C PRO A 26 24.96 -3.71 7.45
N LEU A 27 24.55 -4.52 8.44
CA LEU A 27 24.18 -5.92 8.21
C LEU A 27 22.91 -6.04 7.35
N GLY A 28 21.97 -5.11 7.53
CA GLY A 28 20.77 -5.02 6.72
C GLY A 28 21.02 -4.68 5.26
N ALA A 29 21.98 -3.80 5.02
CA ALA A 29 22.39 -3.37 3.69
C ALA A 29 23.05 -4.50 2.87
N MET A 30 23.40 -5.62 3.50
CA MET A 30 23.87 -6.82 2.79
C MET A 30 22.76 -7.59 2.08
N VAL A 31 21.49 -7.35 2.43
CA VAL A 31 20.35 -8.08 1.86
C VAL A 31 19.97 -7.47 0.51
N ASN A 32 20.13 -8.26 -0.54
CA ASN A 32 19.92 -7.85 -1.92
C ASN A 32 18.44 -7.65 -2.28
N HIS A 33 18.22 -6.98 -3.42
CA HIS A 33 16.90 -6.72 -3.95
C HIS A 33 16.34 -7.89 -4.79
N SER A 34 15.04 -8.17 -4.62
CA SER A 34 14.22 -8.89 -5.59
C SER A 34 12.86 -8.18 -5.74
N CYS A 35 12.30 -8.18 -6.96
CA CYS A 35 10.89 -7.76 -7.17
C CYS A 35 9.87 -8.87 -6.83
N ASP A 36 10.37 -10.05 -6.45
CA ASP A 36 9.64 -11.14 -5.78
C ASP A 36 10.44 -11.53 -4.51
N PRO A 37 10.44 -10.67 -3.48
CA PRO A 37 11.26 -10.88 -2.29
C PRO A 37 10.77 -12.06 -1.45
N ASN A 38 11.66 -12.66 -0.68
CA ASN A 38 11.32 -13.70 0.30
C ASN A 38 11.28 -13.19 1.75
N CYS A 39 11.73 -11.96 2.02
CA CYS A 39 11.64 -11.33 3.33
C CYS A 39 10.95 -9.96 3.29
N ALA A 40 10.23 -9.65 4.37
CA ALA A 40 9.80 -8.30 4.72
C ALA A 40 10.78 -7.69 5.72
N VAL A 41 10.89 -6.36 5.71
CA VAL A 41 11.64 -5.58 6.70
C VAL A 41 10.68 -4.90 7.64
N THR A 42 10.93 -5.03 8.94
CA THR A 42 10.20 -4.31 9.99
C THR A 42 11.16 -3.72 11.01
N TYR A 43 10.69 -2.76 11.78
CA TYR A 43 11.45 -2.13 12.86
C TYR A 43 10.73 -2.34 14.18
N VAL A 44 11.46 -2.83 15.18
CA VAL A 44 10.91 -2.97 16.53
C VAL A 44 11.05 -1.62 17.23
N SER A 45 9.91 -1.01 17.58
CA SER A 45 9.87 0.10 18.52
C SER A 45 9.55 -0.46 19.91
N LEU A 46 10.47 -0.30 20.87
CA LEU A 46 10.19 -0.63 22.27
C LEU A 46 9.50 0.57 22.94
N ASP A 47 8.33 0.28 23.50
CA ASP A 47 7.53 1.03 24.46
C ASP A 47 7.61 2.55 24.48
N LEU A 48 6.47 3.15 24.14
CA LEU A 48 6.07 4.44 24.68
C LEU A 48 4.83 4.34 25.52
N LEU A 49 5.08 4.54 26.81
CA LEU A 49 4.20 4.94 27.91
C LEU A 49 2.80 5.38 27.47
N GLU A 50 1.81 4.60 27.94
CA GLU A 50 0.51 5.02 28.45
C GLU A 50 -0.01 6.36 27.91
N LEU A 51 -0.92 6.35 26.94
CA LEU A 51 -2.01 7.34 26.72
C LEU A 51 -2.83 6.98 25.46
N PHE A 52 -3.27 5.72 25.32
CA PHE A 52 -4.30 5.37 24.33
C PHE A 52 -5.64 5.29 25.07
N ASP A 53 -6.44 6.36 24.97
CA ASP A 53 -7.82 6.36 25.43
C ASP A 53 -8.73 5.81 24.32
N TRP A 54 -9.39 4.70 24.60
CA TRP A 54 -10.32 4.03 23.69
C TRP A 54 -11.66 4.79 23.55
N ASN A 55 -11.95 5.75 24.43
CA ASN A 55 -13.25 6.42 24.48
C ASN A 55 -13.39 7.68 23.61
N CYS A 56 -12.38 8.07 22.84
CA CYS A 56 -12.42 9.40 22.21
C CYS A 56 -13.33 9.54 20.99
N GLY A 57 -13.86 8.47 20.39
CA GLY A 57 -14.93 8.59 19.37
C GLY A 57 -14.63 9.48 18.14
N GLU A 58 -13.39 9.95 17.98
CA GLU A 58 -12.95 10.86 16.92
C GLU A 58 -11.83 10.20 16.10
N PHE A 59 -11.99 10.25 14.78
CA PHE A 59 -11.01 9.79 13.79
C PHE A 59 -9.76 10.68 13.83
N ILE A 60 -8.84 10.40 14.74
CA ILE A 60 -7.54 11.05 14.81
C ILE A 60 -6.45 9.98 14.70
N TRP A 61 -6.14 9.54 13.46
CA TRP A 61 -4.88 8.84 13.14
C TRP A 61 -3.68 9.79 13.13
N ARG A 62 -3.77 10.94 13.82
CA ARG A 62 -2.86 12.05 13.67
C ARG A 62 -2.27 12.46 15.01
N TYR A 63 -1.04 11.98 15.22
CA TYR A 63 -0.11 12.37 16.28
C TYR A 63 -0.41 11.85 17.68
N LEU A 64 0.18 10.70 18.01
CA LEU A 64 1.04 10.56 19.18
C LEU A 64 1.96 9.33 19.02
N CYS A 65 2.57 9.16 17.84
CA CYS A 65 3.81 8.37 17.73
C CYS A 65 4.89 9.19 18.44
N ARG A 66 4.93 9.13 19.76
CA ARG A 66 6.14 9.50 20.47
C ARG A 66 7.22 8.52 19.93
N PHE A 67 8.45 8.97 19.85
CA PHE A 67 9.55 8.16 19.33
C PHE A 67 10.39 7.70 20.52
N VAL A 68 10.52 6.37 20.74
CA VAL A 68 11.50 5.83 21.69
C VAL A 68 12.68 5.24 20.91
N PRO A 69 13.77 5.99 20.75
CA PRO A 69 14.94 5.60 19.95
C PRO A 69 15.79 4.46 20.55
N LYS A 70 15.36 3.78 21.61
CA LYS A 70 16.29 2.98 22.41
C LYS A 70 16.76 1.66 21.77
N THR A 71 16.08 1.12 20.75
CA THR A 71 16.61 -0.05 20.01
C THR A 71 16.52 0.09 18.50
N LEU A 72 15.35 0.46 17.92
CA LEU A 72 15.14 0.54 16.46
C LEU A 72 15.71 -0.70 15.74
N ASP A 73 15.53 -1.88 16.33
CA ASP A 73 16.09 -3.11 15.78
C ASP A 73 15.41 -3.41 14.45
N MET A 74 16.22 -3.59 13.40
CA MET A 74 15.75 -3.94 12.09
C MET A 74 15.67 -5.47 11.96
N GLU A 75 14.49 -5.97 11.62
CA GLU A 75 14.22 -7.39 11.47
C GLU A 75 13.92 -7.75 10.01
N PHE A 76 14.46 -8.87 9.55
CA PHE A 76 13.99 -9.53 8.33
C PHE A 76 13.15 -10.74 8.70
N ARG A 77 11.92 -10.77 8.21
CA ARG A 77 10.98 -11.88 8.45
C ARG A 77 10.63 -12.55 7.13
N ALA A 78 10.84 -13.85 7.07
CA ALA A 78 10.53 -14.64 5.88
C ALA A 78 9.03 -14.62 5.61
N MET A 79 8.64 -14.17 4.42
CA MET A 79 7.25 -14.17 3.94
C MET A 79 6.87 -15.49 3.27
N LYS A 80 7.86 -16.32 2.91
CA LYS A 80 7.70 -17.64 2.31
C LYS A 80 8.83 -18.56 2.80
N PRO A 81 8.69 -19.89 2.74
CA PRO A 81 9.78 -20.81 3.08
C PRO A 81 11.04 -20.48 2.26
N ILE A 82 12.20 -20.49 2.91
CA ILE A 82 13.51 -20.24 2.30
C ILE A 82 14.34 -21.52 2.45
N THR A 83 14.80 -22.06 1.33
CA THR A 83 15.59 -23.30 1.33
C THR A 83 17.07 -23.05 1.62
N SER A 84 17.80 -24.06 2.09
CA SER A 84 19.25 -23.92 2.33
C SER A 84 19.97 -23.59 1.01
N GLY A 85 20.76 -22.51 1.02
CA GLY A 85 21.45 -21.99 -0.17
C GLY A 85 20.64 -21.00 -1.01
N GLU A 86 19.36 -20.78 -0.68
CA GLU A 86 18.57 -19.71 -1.29
C GLU A 86 18.97 -18.35 -0.72
N GLU A 87 19.12 -17.36 -1.59
CA GLU A 87 19.47 -16.00 -1.20
C GLU A 87 18.30 -15.31 -0.47
N ILE A 88 18.60 -14.64 0.65
CA ILE A 88 17.64 -13.77 1.33
C ILE A 88 17.53 -12.45 0.56
N THR A 89 16.32 -12.06 0.22
CA THR A 89 16.05 -10.85 -0.58
C THR A 89 14.92 -10.01 0.00
N GLN A 90 15.05 -8.69 -0.16
CA GLN A 90 14.06 -7.68 0.20
C GLN A 90 13.68 -6.83 -1.01
N THR A 91 12.77 -5.87 -0.84
CA THR A 91 12.47 -4.90 -1.90
C THR A 91 13.06 -3.52 -1.62
N TYR A 92 13.67 -2.90 -2.62
CA TYR A 92 14.23 -1.54 -2.52
C TYR A 92 13.32 -0.48 -3.13
N VAL A 93 12.28 -0.93 -3.83
CA VAL A 93 11.27 -0.14 -4.53
C VAL A 93 9.91 -0.78 -4.28
N ASP A 94 8.84 -0.02 -4.40
CA ASP A 94 7.50 -0.62 -4.34
C ASP A 94 7.32 -1.60 -5.51
N ILE A 95 6.88 -2.82 -5.18
CA ILE A 95 6.64 -3.89 -6.15
C ILE A 95 5.32 -3.70 -6.91
N ALA A 96 4.46 -2.77 -6.50
CA ALA A 96 3.28 -2.36 -7.25
C ALA A 96 3.60 -1.50 -8.48
N LEU A 97 4.79 -0.90 -8.53
CA LEU A 97 5.23 -0.12 -9.68
C LEU A 97 5.43 -1.00 -10.92
N PRO A 98 5.21 -0.50 -12.14
CA PRO A 98 5.48 -1.23 -13.39
C PRO A 98 6.95 -1.60 -13.54
N ARG A 99 7.25 -2.67 -14.29
CA ARG A 99 8.62 -3.18 -14.47
C ARG A 99 9.59 -2.10 -14.93
N ARG A 100 9.18 -1.32 -15.93
CA ARG A 100 9.97 -0.22 -16.50
C ARG A 100 10.38 0.78 -15.42
N GLU A 101 9.43 1.17 -14.57
CA GLU A 101 9.69 2.13 -13.50
C GLU A 101 10.58 1.54 -12.39
N ARG A 102 10.34 0.29 -11.99
CA ARG A 102 11.21 -0.40 -11.01
C ARG A 102 12.65 -0.44 -11.51
N GLN A 103 12.88 -0.86 -12.75
CA GLN A 103 14.22 -0.90 -13.35
C GLN A 103 14.86 0.49 -13.42
N GLN A 104 14.12 1.52 -13.82
CA GLN A 104 14.63 2.90 -13.86
C GLN A 104 15.02 3.40 -12.45
N ARG A 105 14.20 3.16 -11.42
CA ARG A 105 14.49 3.55 -10.04
C ARG A 105 15.72 2.82 -9.51
N LEU A 106 15.85 1.53 -9.79
CA LEU A 106 17.00 0.71 -9.39
C LEU A 106 18.30 1.14 -10.08
N GLU A 107 18.26 1.37 -11.39
CA GLU A 107 19.42 1.80 -12.18
C GLU A 107 19.89 3.21 -11.77
N ARG A 108 18.94 4.12 -11.50
CA ARG A 108 19.25 5.50 -11.08
C ARG A 108 19.79 5.61 -9.66
N LYS A 109 19.22 4.85 -8.70
CA LYS A 109 19.60 4.94 -7.28
C LYS A 109 20.71 3.95 -6.90
N TYR A 110 20.60 2.70 -7.33
CA TYR A 110 21.46 1.60 -6.89
C TYR A 110 22.40 1.08 -8.00
N HIS A 111 22.32 1.64 -9.21
CA HIS A 111 23.24 1.38 -10.31
C HIS A 111 23.29 -0.09 -10.79
N PHE A 112 22.16 -0.81 -10.71
CA PHE A 112 22.03 -2.16 -11.27
C PHE A 112 20.68 -2.36 -11.96
N ARG A 113 20.61 -3.38 -12.82
CA ARG A 113 19.36 -3.88 -13.41
C ARG A 113 18.96 -5.19 -12.76
N CYS A 114 17.71 -5.26 -12.29
CA CYS A 114 17.20 -6.44 -11.61
C CYS A 114 16.95 -7.59 -12.59
N LYS A 115 17.41 -8.80 -12.24
CA LYS A 115 17.24 -10.03 -13.04
C LYS A 115 16.46 -11.12 -12.30
N CYS A 116 15.71 -10.75 -11.25
CA CYS A 116 14.88 -11.69 -10.49
C CYS A 116 13.83 -12.37 -11.39
N VAL A 117 13.23 -13.47 -10.91
CA VAL A 117 12.23 -14.27 -11.64
C VAL A 117 11.11 -13.40 -12.23
N ARG A 118 10.60 -12.43 -11.46
CA ARG A 118 9.56 -11.51 -11.93
C ARG A 118 10.02 -10.60 -13.08
N CYS A 119 11.23 -10.06 -13.00
CA CYS A 119 11.76 -9.17 -14.04
C CYS A 119 12.23 -9.92 -15.29
N SER A 120 12.67 -11.16 -15.13
CA SER A 120 13.14 -12.02 -16.22
C SER A 120 12.00 -12.70 -16.98
N ARG A 121 10.80 -12.79 -16.40
CA ARG A 121 9.61 -13.32 -17.06
C ARG A 121 9.19 -12.44 -18.26
N PRO A 122 9.01 -12.98 -19.47
CA PRO A 122 8.45 -12.24 -20.60
C PRO A 122 7.06 -11.66 -20.31
N LEU A 123 6.75 -10.48 -20.86
CA LEU A 123 5.46 -9.83 -20.61
C LEU A 123 4.29 -10.58 -21.26
N GLN A 124 4.55 -11.32 -22.35
CA GLN A 124 3.55 -12.06 -23.11
C GLN A 124 3.17 -13.40 -22.46
N GLU A 125 3.92 -13.86 -21.46
CA GLU A 125 3.60 -15.11 -20.78
C GLU A 125 2.33 -14.99 -19.92
N PRO A 126 1.43 -16.00 -19.96
CA PRO A 126 0.29 -16.06 -19.05
C PRO A 126 0.73 -15.94 -17.59
N GLY A 127 0.11 -15.03 -16.84
CA GLY A 127 0.47 -14.77 -15.44
C GLY A 127 1.64 -13.81 -15.24
N SER A 128 2.13 -13.14 -16.29
CA SER A 128 3.02 -11.99 -16.13
C SER A 128 2.27 -10.79 -15.56
N LEU A 129 2.35 -10.62 -14.24
CA LEU A 129 1.75 -9.47 -13.53
C LEU A 129 2.18 -8.12 -14.11
N ASP A 130 3.44 -8.01 -14.50
CA ASP A 130 4.02 -6.76 -15.00
C ASP A 130 3.45 -6.33 -16.35
N ALA A 131 2.78 -7.22 -17.09
CA ALA A 131 2.19 -6.90 -18.39
C ALA A 131 1.08 -5.85 -18.29
N PHE A 132 0.48 -5.70 -17.11
CA PHE A 132 -0.77 -4.98 -16.94
C PHE A 132 -0.66 -3.75 -16.03
N LEU A 133 0.47 -3.57 -15.34
CA LEU A 133 0.65 -2.51 -14.33
C LEU A 133 0.74 -1.10 -14.94
N ASP A 134 1.12 -0.98 -16.20
CA ASP A 134 1.11 0.26 -16.98
C ASP A 134 0.35 0.11 -18.31
N ALA A 135 -0.49 -0.92 -18.44
CA ALA A 135 -1.21 -1.17 -19.67
C ALA A 135 -2.47 -0.33 -19.82
N ASP A 136 -2.85 -0.08 -21.07
CA ASP A 136 -4.16 0.48 -21.40
C ASP A 136 -5.27 -0.57 -21.33
N ILE A 137 -6.51 -0.18 -21.62
CA ILE A 137 -7.68 -1.06 -21.51
C ILE A 137 -7.57 -2.34 -22.34
N ASP A 138 -6.81 -2.31 -23.44
CA ASP A 138 -6.59 -3.44 -24.34
C ASP A 138 -5.42 -4.34 -23.89
N GLY A 139 -4.79 -4.00 -22.76
CA GLY A 139 -3.67 -4.75 -22.20
C GLY A 139 -2.34 -4.45 -22.89
N ILE A 140 -2.25 -3.35 -23.66
CA ILE A 140 -1.00 -2.95 -24.32
C ILE A 140 -0.16 -2.17 -23.31
N PRO A 141 1.07 -2.61 -22.98
CA PRO A 141 1.95 -1.89 -22.06
C PRO A 141 2.35 -0.50 -22.58
N GLN A 142 2.60 0.43 -21.66
CA GLN A 142 2.88 1.82 -22.01
C GLN A 142 4.05 2.03 -22.98
N ASP A 143 5.07 1.17 -22.92
CA ASP A 143 6.24 1.27 -23.82
C ASP A 143 5.94 0.87 -25.27
N GLN A 144 4.77 0.28 -25.52
CA GLN A 144 4.27 -0.12 -26.83
C GLN A 144 3.13 0.77 -27.33
N TRP A 145 2.73 1.80 -26.57
CA TRP A 145 1.72 2.73 -27.02
C TRP A 145 2.18 3.52 -28.24
N THR A 146 1.25 3.75 -29.17
CA THR A 146 1.46 4.74 -30.22
C THR A 146 1.48 6.14 -29.60
N LYS A 147 2.10 7.11 -30.28
CA LYS A 147 2.08 8.51 -29.84
C LYS A 147 0.65 9.03 -29.70
N GLU A 148 -0.22 8.65 -30.64
CA GLU A 148 -1.65 8.99 -30.61
C GLU A 148 -2.32 8.45 -29.35
N ARG A 149 -2.07 7.19 -28.98
CA ARG A 149 -2.62 6.59 -27.76
C ARG A 149 -2.08 7.26 -26.50
N GLN A 150 -0.79 7.55 -26.46
CA GLN A 150 -0.18 8.27 -25.35
C GLN A 150 -0.83 9.66 -25.17
N GLU A 151 -0.97 10.43 -26.25
CA GLU A 151 -1.61 11.75 -26.24
C GLU A 151 -3.10 11.67 -25.88
N GLU A 152 -3.81 10.63 -26.32
CA GLU A 152 -5.22 10.38 -25.96
C GLU A 152 -5.36 10.14 -24.45
N VAL A 153 -4.55 9.26 -23.88
CA VAL A 153 -4.56 8.97 -22.45
C VAL A 153 -4.16 10.21 -21.64
N GLU A 154 -3.09 10.90 -22.03
CA GLU A 154 -2.65 12.12 -21.33
C GLU A 154 -3.72 13.22 -21.37
N ARG A 155 -4.35 13.44 -22.52
CA ARG A 155 -5.45 14.42 -22.68
C ARG A 155 -6.66 14.04 -21.84
N ALA A 156 -7.07 12.77 -21.91
CA ALA A 156 -8.20 12.24 -21.14
C ALA A 156 -8.02 12.42 -19.63
N LEU A 157 -6.81 12.24 -19.11
CA LEU A 157 -6.51 12.42 -17.68
C LEU A 157 -6.37 13.91 -17.31
N LYS A 158 -5.83 14.75 -18.21
CA LYS A 158 -5.67 16.19 -17.98
C LYS A 158 -7.01 16.94 -17.97
N GLU A 159 -7.95 16.57 -18.84
CA GLU A 159 -9.30 17.17 -18.87
C GLU A 159 -10.01 17.07 -17.51
N VAL A 160 -9.78 15.98 -16.78
CA VAL A 160 -10.32 15.82 -15.43
C VAL A 160 -9.64 16.79 -14.45
N SER A 161 -8.32 16.96 -14.51
CA SER A 161 -7.57 17.90 -13.66
C SER A 161 -7.94 19.37 -13.90
N ASP A 162 -8.19 19.76 -15.15
CA ASP A 162 -8.55 21.15 -15.51
C ASP A 162 -10.02 21.48 -15.17
N ALA A 163 -10.89 20.45 -15.14
CA ALA A 163 -12.26 20.59 -14.63
C ALA A 163 -12.30 20.85 -13.12
N THR A 164 -11.23 20.52 -12.40
CA THR A 164 -11.19 20.52 -10.93
C THR A 164 -10.35 21.67 -10.37
N GLY A 165 -9.46 22.26 -11.18
CA GLY A 165 -8.64 23.43 -10.82
C GLY A 165 -9.34 24.80 -10.91
N ARG A 166 -10.64 24.85 -11.22
CA ARG A 166 -11.41 26.10 -11.30
C ARG A 166 -12.33 26.28 -10.09
N SER A 167 -11.76 26.69 -8.97
CA SER A 167 -12.50 27.49 -7.98
C SER A 167 -11.53 28.26 -7.08
N ALA A 168 -11.31 29.53 -7.40
CA ALA A 168 -10.67 30.48 -6.51
C ALA A 168 -11.77 31.31 -5.85
N SER A 169 -12.19 30.92 -4.64
CA SER A 169 -12.87 31.80 -3.69
C SER A 169 -12.75 31.22 -2.28
N THR A 170 -13.09 32.03 -1.29
CA THR A 170 -13.13 31.71 0.15
C THR A 170 -14.16 30.61 0.42
N VAL A 171 -13.80 29.35 0.20
CA VAL A 171 -14.70 28.19 0.30
C VAL A 171 -14.45 27.43 1.61
N ASP A 172 -15.54 27.00 2.24
CA ASP A 172 -15.58 26.07 3.37
C ASP A 172 -14.73 24.81 3.11
N LEU A 173 -13.95 24.36 4.10
CA LEU A 173 -13.08 23.19 3.98
C LEU A 173 -13.88 21.95 3.54
N ALA A 174 -15.12 21.80 4.02
CA ALA A 174 -15.97 20.66 3.65
C ALA A 174 -16.36 20.69 2.17
N GLN A 175 -16.67 21.87 1.63
CA GLN A 175 -16.99 22.03 0.22
C GLN A 175 -15.76 21.81 -0.67
N GLN A 176 -14.58 22.23 -0.23
CA GLN A 176 -13.33 21.94 -0.93
C GLN A 176 -13.01 20.44 -0.93
N GLN A 177 -13.21 19.75 0.19
CA GLN A 177 -13.02 18.30 0.29
C GLN A 177 -13.98 17.55 -0.65
N GLN A 178 -15.26 17.93 -0.69
CA GLN A 178 -16.24 17.32 -1.59
C GLN A 178 -15.86 17.53 -3.07
N GLN A 179 -15.43 18.73 -3.46
CA GLN A 179 -14.98 19.00 -4.83
C GLN A 179 -13.78 18.14 -5.23
N CYS A 180 -12.86 17.89 -4.30
CA CYS A 180 -11.72 17.00 -4.50
C CYS A 180 -12.15 15.54 -4.68
N ILE A 181 -13.15 15.08 -3.91
CA ILE A 181 -13.70 13.73 -4.08
C ILE A 181 -14.38 13.59 -5.44
N ASP A 182 -15.25 14.54 -5.83
CA ASP A 182 -15.94 14.52 -7.13
C ASP A 182 -14.95 14.53 -8.31
N ALA A 183 -13.84 15.27 -8.17
CA ALA A 183 -12.73 15.29 -9.11
C ALA A 183 -12.12 13.90 -9.31
N LEU A 184 -11.78 13.25 -8.21
CA LEU A 184 -11.13 11.94 -8.19
C LEU A 184 -12.07 10.83 -8.65
N GLN A 185 -13.38 10.92 -8.37
CA GLN A 185 -14.38 9.97 -8.86
C GLN A 185 -14.47 10.02 -10.38
N LYS A 186 -14.57 11.22 -10.98
CA LYS A 186 -14.53 11.40 -12.44
C LYS A 186 -13.24 10.86 -13.05
N LEU A 187 -12.10 11.05 -12.37
CA LEU A 187 -10.82 10.49 -12.80
C LEU A 187 -10.85 8.97 -12.82
N ALA A 188 -11.36 8.35 -11.75
CA ALA A 188 -11.45 6.91 -11.61
C ALA A 188 -12.38 6.28 -12.67
N GLU A 189 -13.50 6.95 -12.97
CA GLU A 189 -14.41 6.57 -14.06
C GLU A 189 -13.71 6.66 -15.41
N ARG A 190 -13.02 7.78 -15.69
CA ARG A 190 -12.28 7.95 -16.95
C ARG A 190 -11.18 6.91 -17.11
N GLN A 191 -10.40 6.65 -16.07
CA GLN A 191 -9.39 5.61 -16.06
C GLN A 191 -9.98 4.21 -16.26
N SER A 192 -11.25 3.97 -15.92
CA SER A 192 -11.90 2.65 -16.09
C SER A 192 -12.22 2.26 -17.51
N VAL A 193 -12.27 3.24 -18.41
CA VAL A 193 -12.52 3.01 -19.83
C VAL A 193 -11.26 3.07 -20.70
N ILE A 194 -10.14 3.58 -20.16
CA ILE A 194 -8.88 3.72 -20.93
C ILE A 194 -7.69 2.93 -20.38
N LEU A 195 -7.68 2.56 -19.09
CA LEU A 195 -6.58 1.82 -18.47
C LEU A 195 -7.00 0.41 -18.06
N HIS A 196 -6.07 -0.54 -18.13
CA HIS A 196 -6.30 -1.90 -17.64
C HIS A 196 -6.70 -1.89 -16.17
N GLN A 197 -7.55 -2.84 -15.72
CA GLN A 197 -8.04 -2.89 -14.34
C GLN A 197 -6.92 -2.90 -13.27
N ASP A 198 -5.78 -3.50 -13.60
CA ASP A 198 -4.58 -3.62 -12.74
C ASP A 198 -3.54 -2.51 -12.99
N ASN A 199 -3.88 -1.46 -13.73
CA ASN A 199 -2.97 -0.35 -13.94
C ASN A 199 -2.73 0.41 -12.61
N ILE A 200 -1.47 0.69 -12.29
CA ILE A 200 -1.06 1.35 -11.04
C ILE A 200 -1.70 2.73 -10.85
N ALA A 201 -1.96 3.47 -11.93
CA ALA A 201 -2.60 4.79 -11.86
C ALA A 201 -4.02 4.70 -11.29
N ARG A 202 -4.73 3.59 -11.56
CA ARG A 202 -6.05 3.34 -10.97
C ARG A 202 -5.94 3.10 -9.47
N LEU A 203 -4.96 2.30 -9.04
CA LEU A 203 -4.71 2.08 -7.62
C LEU A 203 -4.38 3.39 -6.91
N GLN A 204 -3.56 4.24 -7.51
CA GLN A 204 -3.21 5.56 -6.94
C GLN A 204 -4.45 6.44 -6.73
N THR A 205 -5.31 6.55 -7.74
CA THR A 205 -6.56 7.31 -7.62
C THR A 205 -7.51 6.69 -6.57
N LEU A 206 -7.62 5.36 -6.53
CA LEU A 206 -8.42 4.67 -5.51
C LEU A 206 -7.87 4.89 -4.09
N SER A 207 -6.56 4.88 -3.92
CA SER A 207 -5.92 5.16 -2.63
C SER A 207 -6.19 6.59 -2.16
N THR A 208 -6.17 7.57 -3.08
CA THR A 208 -6.50 8.95 -2.72
C THR A 208 -7.98 9.11 -2.36
N LEU A 209 -8.89 8.46 -3.12
CA LEU A 209 -10.32 8.42 -2.79
C LEU A 209 -10.55 7.77 -1.43
N PHE A 210 -9.93 6.62 -1.18
CA PHE A 210 -10.01 5.92 0.09
C PHE A 210 -9.61 6.83 1.26
N SER A 211 -8.46 7.49 1.19
CA SER A 211 -8.01 8.42 2.24
C SER A 211 -8.97 9.60 2.42
N ALA A 212 -9.46 10.20 1.33
CA ALA A 212 -10.40 11.32 1.39
C ALA A 212 -11.73 10.92 2.04
N GLU A 213 -12.24 9.72 1.75
CA GLU A 213 -13.47 9.19 2.34
C GLU A 213 -13.31 8.81 3.81
N MET A 214 -12.14 8.30 4.20
CA MET A 214 -11.78 8.07 5.59
C MET A 214 -11.75 9.39 6.38
N GLU A 215 -11.15 10.45 5.82
CA GLU A 215 -11.11 11.78 6.45
C GLU A 215 -12.50 12.41 6.56
N ARG A 216 -13.38 12.15 5.59
CA ARG A 216 -14.79 12.60 5.60
C ARG A 216 -15.67 11.79 6.55
N GLY A 217 -15.22 10.62 7.00
CA GLY A 217 -15.99 9.69 7.83
C GLY A 217 -17.03 8.88 7.06
N SER A 218 -16.95 8.83 5.72
CA SER A 218 -17.87 8.07 4.88
C SER A 218 -17.45 6.60 4.78
N VAL A 219 -17.80 5.82 5.80
CA VAL A 219 -17.35 4.42 5.94
C VAL A 219 -17.78 3.55 4.75
N GLU A 220 -18.99 3.72 4.23
CA GLU A 220 -19.52 2.92 3.12
C GLU A 220 -18.70 3.12 1.83
N GLU A 221 -18.43 4.37 1.46
CA GLU A 221 -17.61 4.72 0.30
C GLU A 221 -16.15 4.26 0.48
N ALA A 222 -15.59 4.46 1.68
CA ALA A 222 -14.24 4.00 2.01
C ALA A 222 -14.12 2.48 1.84
N VAL A 223 -15.09 1.69 2.31
CA VAL A 223 -15.11 0.23 2.11
C VAL A 223 -15.16 -0.11 0.62
N GLY A 224 -15.99 0.60 -0.17
CA GLY A 224 -16.08 0.41 -1.62
C GLY A 224 -14.74 0.57 -2.34
N TYR A 225 -13.99 1.64 -2.04
CA TYR A 225 -12.65 1.87 -2.60
C TYR A 225 -11.62 0.89 -2.04
N GLY A 226 -11.65 0.62 -0.74
CA GLY A 226 -10.73 -0.30 -0.08
C GLY A 226 -10.84 -1.73 -0.61
N GLU A 227 -12.04 -2.24 -0.88
CA GLU A 227 -12.26 -3.55 -1.51
C GLU A 227 -11.64 -3.63 -2.93
N ARG A 228 -11.73 -2.55 -3.71
CA ARG A 228 -11.10 -2.48 -5.04
C ARG A 228 -9.57 -2.47 -4.93
N MET A 229 -9.02 -1.75 -3.94
CA MET A 229 -7.57 -1.77 -3.65
C MET A 229 -7.12 -3.16 -3.21
N LEU A 230 -7.88 -3.86 -2.36
CA LEU A 230 -7.54 -5.20 -1.88
C LEU A 230 -7.41 -6.21 -3.03
N ARG A 231 -8.27 -6.11 -4.05
CA ARG A 231 -8.16 -6.95 -5.26
C ARG A 231 -6.83 -6.76 -5.98
N PHE A 232 -6.36 -5.52 -6.10
CA PHE A 232 -5.03 -5.22 -6.64
C PHE A 232 -3.95 -5.78 -5.71
N TYR A 233 -4.05 -5.55 -4.40
CA TYR A 233 -3.05 -5.98 -3.45
C TYR A 233 -2.85 -7.49 -3.44
N ARG A 234 -3.94 -8.27 -3.44
CA ARG A 234 -3.91 -9.75 -3.50
C ARG A 234 -3.31 -10.28 -4.81
N ARG A 235 -3.35 -9.50 -5.89
CA ARG A 235 -2.77 -9.88 -7.20
C ARG A 235 -1.28 -9.56 -7.28
N VAL A 236 -0.85 -8.45 -6.69
CA VAL A 236 0.48 -7.86 -6.94
C VAL A 236 1.47 -8.10 -5.80
N TYR A 237 1.00 -8.07 -4.55
CA TYR A 237 1.85 -8.34 -3.40
C TYR A 237 1.87 -9.84 -3.05
N ASN A 238 2.92 -10.26 -2.34
CA ASN A 238 2.96 -11.60 -1.75
C ASN A 238 1.77 -11.79 -0.79
N ALA A 239 1.24 -13.01 -0.70
CA ALA A 239 0.11 -13.34 0.19
C ALA A 239 0.38 -13.06 1.69
N ASN A 240 1.65 -12.90 2.08
CA ASN A 240 2.10 -12.54 3.41
C ASN A 240 2.74 -11.15 3.47
N HIS A 241 2.46 -10.26 2.52
CA HIS A 241 3.04 -8.93 2.50
C HIS A 241 2.41 -8.02 3.56
N PRO A 242 3.20 -7.20 4.30
CA PRO A 242 2.67 -6.38 5.39
C PRO A 242 1.62 -5.36 4.93
N MET A 243 1.78 -4.77 3.74
CA MET A 243 0.77 -3.85 3.15
C MET A 243 -0.61 -4.51 3.01
N THR A 244 -0.67 -5.78 2.61
CA THR A 244 -1.94 -6.51 2.49
C THR A 244 -2.54 -6.77 3.85
N GLY A 245 -1.73 -7.15 4.84
CA GLY A 245 -2.16 -7.36 6.22
C GLY A 245 -2.74 -6.10 6.86
N LEU A 246 -2.06 -4.96 6.72
CA LEU A 246 -2.53 -3.67 7.23
C LEU A 246 -3.81 -3.19 6.55
N HIS A 247 -3.91 -3.38 5.23
CA HIS A 247 -5.12 -3.03 4.50
C HIS A 247 -6.33 -3.87 4.92
N LEU A 248 -6.12 -5.18 5.14
CA LEU A 248 -7.14 -6.08 5.67
C LEU A 248 -7.56 -5.70 7.09
N PHE A 249 -6.62 -5.32 7.95
CA PHE A 249 -6.93 -4.81 9.29
C PHE A 249 -7.86 -3.60 9.22
N THR A 250 -7.53 -2.61 8.39
CA THR A 250 -8.35 -1.42 8.19
C THR A 250 -9.74 -1.76 7.65
N LEU A 251 -9.83 -2.61 6.62
CA LEU A 251 -11.13 -3.05 6.09
C LEU A 251 -11.94 -3.84 7.12
N GLY A 252 -11.28 -4.66 7.94
CA GLY A 252 -11.90 -5.41 9.02
C GLY A 252 -12.56 -4.49 10.05
N ASP A 253 -11.87 -3.42 10.46
CA ASP A 253 -12.40 -2.40 11.36
C ASP A 253 -13.59 -1.65 10.71
N LEU A 254 -13.48 -1.25 9.44
CA LEU A 254 -14.56 -0.55 8.72
C LEU A 254 -15.82 -1.42 8.56
N TYR A 255 -15.66 -2.70 8.21
CA TYR A 255 -16.79 -3.63 8.17
C TYR A 255 -17.41 -3.85 9.56
N GLY A 256 -16.60 -3.82 10.61
CA GLY A 256 -17.08 -3.86 11.99
C GLY A 256 -17.96 -2.66 12.33
N GLN A 257 -17.55 -1.45 11.93
CA GLN A 257 -18.34 -0.23 12.10
C GLN A 257 -19.68 -0.32 11.34
N LEU A 258 -19.65 -0.74 10.07
CA LEU A 258 -20.86 -0.95 9.27
C LEU A 258 -21.84 -1.97 9.87
N ALA A 259 -21.31 -3.01 10.52
CA ALA A 259 -22.14 -4.00 11.21
C ALA A 259 -22.78 -3.43 12.49
N GLN A 260 -22.09 -2.55 13.21
CA GLN A 260 -22.61 -1.90 14.42
C GLN A 260 -23.68 -0.86 14.11
N THR A 261 -23.50 -0.06 13.05
CA THR A 261 -24.48 0.95 12.62
C THR A 261 -25.67 0.36 11.86
N GLY A 262 -25.55 -0.88 11.38
CA GLY A 262 -26.57 -1.53 10.56
C GLY A 262 -26.71 -0.93 9.16
N THR A 263 -25.74 -0.11 8.72
CA THR A 263 -25.75 0.56 7.42
C THR A 263 -25.08 -0.27 6.32
N GLY A 264 -24.32 -1.31 6.68
CA GLY A 264 -23.62 -2.14 5.70
C GLY A 264 -24.41 -3.35 5.17
N PRO A 265 -23.78 -4.10 4.24
CA PRO A 265 -24.24 -5.41 3.82
C PRO A 265 -24.51 -6.35 4.99
N LYS A 266 -25.46 -7.29 4.85
CA LYS A 266 -25.85 -8.25 5.91
C LYS A 266 -24.68 -9.10 6.40
N ASP A 267 -23.69 -9.33 5.54
CA ASP A 267 -22.48 -10.10 5.81
C ASP A 267 -21.33 -9.26 6.42
N SER A 268 -21.54 -7.97 6.71
CA SER A 268 -20.48 -7.07 7.25
C SER A 268 -19.80 -7.64 8.50
N LYS A 269 -20.56 -8.25 9.42
CA LYS A 269 -19.98 -8.87 10.63
C LYS A 269 -19.06 -10.05 10.27
N ALA A 270 -19.48 -10.89 9.31
CA ALA A 270 -18.70 -12.04 8.87
C ALA A 270 -17.43 -11.59 8.13
N LYS A 271 -17.54 -10.60 7.24
CA LYS A 271 -16.40 -9.99 6.55
C LYS A 271 -15.40 -9.34 7.50
N SER A 272 -15.89 -8.62 8.51
CA SER A 272 -15.04 -8.04 9.55
C SER A 272 -14.18 -9.12 10.21
N ALA A 273 -14.81 -10.21 10.66
CA ALA A 273 -14.09 -11.33 11.28
C ALA A 273 -13.10 -12.00 10.30
N GLU A 274 -13.49 -12.22 9.05
CA GLU A 274 -12.62 -12.81 8.01
C GLU A 274 -11.36 -11.97 7.78
N TYR A 275 -11.52 -10.66 7.56
CA TYR A 275 -10.40 -9.77 7.27
C TYR A 275 -9.50 -9.55 8.47
N GLN A 276 -10.07 -9.47 9.68
CA GLN A 276 -9.27 -9.38 10.90
C GLN A 276 -8.45 -10.65 11.14
N ALA A 277 -9.02 -11.84 10.92
CA ALA A 277 -8.30 -13.10 11.04
C ALA A 277 -7.18 -13.22 9.98
N GLU A 278 -7.44 -12.82 8.74
CA GLU A 278 -6.41 -12.83 7.70
C GLU A 278 -5.31 -11.79 7.97
N ALA A 279 -5.67 -10.59 8.43
CA ALA A 279 -4.72 -9.57 8.85
C ALA A 279 -3.83 -10.10 9.98
N GLN A 280 -4.40 -10.70 11.02
CA GLN A 280 -3.65 -11.28 12.13
C GLN A 280 -2.66 -12.34 11.64
N ARG A 281 -3.09 -13.23 10.74
CA ARG A 281 -2.23 -14.26 10.15
C ARG A 281 -1.01 -13.64 9.44
N ILE A 282 -1.22 -12.61 8.62
CA ILE A 282 -0.14 -11.94 7.86
C ILE A 282 0.77 -11.14 8.78
N LEU A 283 0.20 -10.36 9.70
CA LEU A 283 0.94 -9.47 10.59
C LEU A 283 1.73 -10.26 11.63
N ARG A 284 1.23 -11.41 12.08
CA ARG A 284 1.99 -12.34 12.92
C ARG A 284 3.26 -12.86 12.25
N ILE A 285 3.26 -13.00 10.92
CA ILE A 285 4.45 -13.38 10.15
C ILE A 285 5.38 -12.18 10.00
N THR A 286 4.84 -11.04 9.55
CA THR A 286 5.63 -9.87 9.12
C THR A 286 6.11 -8.99 10.25
N HIS A 287 5.37 -8.87 11.35
CA HIS A 287 5.72 -8.08 12.54
C HIS A 287 6.17 -8.98 13.70
N GLY A 288 5.67 -10.21 13.74
CA GLY A 288 5.99 -11.20 14.78
C GLY A 288 4.86 -11.41 15.77
N LYS A 289 4.78 -12.64 16.31
CA LYS A 289 3.74 -13.05 17.27
C LYS A 289 3.73 -12.23 18.57
N ASP A 290 4.89 -11.77 19.01
CA ASP A 290 5.05 -11.04 20.27
C ASP A 290 4.95 -9.52 20.06
N HIS A 291 4.69 -9.08 18.82
CA HIS A 291 4.54 -7.67 18.50
C HIS A 291 3.21 -7.14 19.05
N ARG A 292 3.24 -6.01 19.77
CA ARG A 292 2.06 -5.43 20.45
C ARG A 292 0.85 -5.24 19.54
N PHE A 293 1.06 -4.79 18.31
CA PHE A 293 -0.01 -4.64 17.32
C PHE A 293 -0.70 -5.98 17.01
N VAL A 294 0.06 -7.08 16.97
CA VAL A 294 -0.46 -8.43 16.71
C VAL A 294 -1.18 -8.98 17.94
N THR A 295 -0.65 -8.78 19.15
CA THR A 295 -1.31 -9.21 20.39
C THR A 295 -2.61 -8.46 20.63
N MET A 296 -2.64 -7.14 20.35
CA MET A 296 -3.88 -6.34 20.40
C MET A 296 -4.95 -6.91 19.46
N LEU A 297 -4.57 -7.27 18.24
CA LEU A 297 -5.51 -7.83 17.27
C LEU A 297 -5.99 -9.23 17.69
N GLU A 298 -5.11 -10.04 18.28
CA GLU A 298 -5.46 -11.33 18.88
C GLU A 298 -6.48 -11.19 20.01
N ASP A 299 -6.27 -10.24 20.92
CA ASP A 299 -7.21 -9.97 22.00
C ASP A 299 -8.57 -9.49 21.46
N ARG A 300 -8.59 -8.64 20.42
CA ARG A 300 -9.85 -8.22 19.78
C ARG A 300 -10.61 -9.41 19.18
N LEU A 301 -9.91 -10.31 18.49
CA LEU A 301 -10.51 -11.48 17.85
C LEU A 301 -11.03 -12.51 18.87
N ASN A 302 -10.33 -12.68 19.99
CA ASN A 302 -10.74 -13.60 21.06
C ASN A 302 -11.97 -13.08 21.85
N ASN A 303 -12.25 -11.78 21.79
CA ASN A 303 -13.33 -11.12 22.50
C ASN A 303 -14.53 -10.71 21.62
N ALA A 304 -14.51 -11.02 20.31
CA ALA A 304 -15.53 -10.65 19.32
C ALA A 304 -16.60 -11.74 19.09
#